data_AF-A0A7C6GE83-F1
#
_entry.id   AF-A0A7C6GE83-F1
#
_cell.length_a   1.000
_cell.length_b   1.000
_cell.length_c   1.000
_cell.angle_alpha   90.00
_cell.angle_beta   90.00
_cell.angle_gamma   90.00
#
_symmetry.space_group_name_H-M   'P 1'
#
loop_
_entity.id
_entity.type
_entity.pdbx_description
1 polymer ?
#
loop_
_entity_poly.entity_id
_entity_poly.type
_entity_poly.pdbx_seq_one_letter_code
_entity_poly.pdbx_strand_id
1 'polypeptide(L)'
;MRSNKGQALLEFILILPVFLMLFLGIIDFGRIIYEKNRLESISNEVVDFIKNDKLSTEKIELELKKNYDIPLNLSVERKEVNTIIKLSLEIDVLTPGLGIAIPDPYIIEVSRVIHSE
;
A
#
# COMPACT_ATOMS: atom_id res chain seq x y z
N MET A 1 -34.07 -27.71 -34.59
CA MET A 1 -33.01 -26.73 -34.25
C MET A 1 -32.93 -26.64 -32.73
N ARG A 2 -31.81 -27.06 -32.13
CA ARG A 2 -31.63 -26.96 -30.66
C ARG A 2 -31.52 -25.48 -30.27
N SER A 3 -32.19 -25.12 -29.19
CA SER A 3 -32.25 -23.76 -28.66
C SER A 3 -30.88 -23.35 -28.11
N ASN A 4 -30.13 -22.53 -28.85
CA ASN A 4 -28.81 -22.02 -28.44
C ASN A 4 -28.89 -20.84 -27.46
N LYS A 5 -30.10 -20.38 -27.10
CA LYS A 5 -30.29 -19.18 -26.27
C LYS A 5 -29.84 -19.39 -24.82
N GLY A 6 -30.04 -20.61 -24.27
CA GLY A 6 -29.62 -20.94 -22.91
C GLY A 6 -28.12 -21.24 -22.79
N GLN A 7 -27.50 -21.71 -23.88
CA GLN A 7 -26.09 -22.05 -23.90
C GLN A 7 -25.20 -20.81 -23.75
N ALA A 8 -25.50 -19.74 -24.50
CA ALA A 8 -24.74 -18.50 -24.41
C ALA A 8 -24.80 -17.87 -23.00
N LEU A 9 -25.96 -17.96 -22.34
CA LEU A 9 -26.12 -17.50 -20.96
C LEU A 9 -25.27 -18.34 -19.99
N LEU A 10 -25.23 -19.66 -20.21
CA LEU A 10 -24.47 -20.58 -19.38
C LEU A 10 -22.96 -20.34 -19.52
N GLU A 11 -22.48 -20.13 -20.75
CA GLU A 11 -21.08 -19.75 -21.02
C GLU A 11 -20.71 -18.41 -20.37
N PHE A 12 -21.59 -17.41 -20.43
CA PHE A 12 -21.38 -16.11 -19.77
C PHE A 12 -21.26 -16.25 -18.24
N ILE A 13 -22.16 -17.02 -17.61
CA ILE A 13 -22.14 -17.23 -16.16
C ILE A 13 -20.87 -17.96 -15.72
N LEU A 14 -20.31 -18.85 -16.55
CA LEU A 14 -19.06 -19.54 -16.22
C LEU A 14 -17.82 -18.64 -16.33
N ILE A 15 -17.83 -17.69 -17.27
CA ILE A 15 -16.70 -16.75 -17.47
C ILE A 15 -16.71 -15.64 -16.40
N LEU A 16 -17.90 -15.21 -15.98
CA LEU A 16 -18.08 -14.05 -15.12
C LEU A 16 -17.26 -14.11 -13.80
N PRO A 17 -17.22 -15.23 -13.03
CA PRO A 17 -16.43 -15.30 -11.80
C PRO A 17 -14.93 -15.12 -12.04
N VAL A 18 -14.40 -15.73 -13.09
CA VAL A 18 -12.98 -15.61 -13.46
C VAL A 18 -12.67 -14.17 -13.87
N PHE A 19 -13.55 -13.57 -14.67
CA PHE A 19 -13.43 -12.16 -15.05
C PHE A 19 -13.44 -11.23 -13.84
N LEU A 20 -14.34 -11.46 -12.87
CA LEU A 20 -14.40 -10.68 -11.64
C LEU A 20 -13.14 -10.85 -10.78
N MET A 21 -12.59 -12.06 -10.65
CA MET A 21 -11.32 -12.27 -9.94
C MET A 21 -10.17 -11.51 -10.60
N LEU A 22 -10.08 -11.54 -11.94
CA LEU A 22 -9.06 -10.78 -12.66
C LEU A 22 -9.24 -9.27 -12.47
N PHE A 23 -10.49 -8.79 -12.51
CA PHE A 23 -10.80 -7.38 -12.33
C PHE A 23 -10.48 -6.89 -10.91
N LEU A 24 -10.86 -7.64 -9.88
CA LEU A 24 -10.50 -7.33 -8.49
C LEU A 24 -8.98 -7.37 -8.30
N GLY A 25 -8.28 -8.33 -8.93
CA GLY A 25 -6.82 -8.39 -8.85
C GLY A 25 -6.16 -7.14 -9.41
N ILE A 26 -6.64 -6.62 -10.54
CA ILE A 26 -6.17 -5.35 -11.10
C ILE A 26 -6.40 -4.19 -10.11
N ILE A 27 -7.54 -4.16 -9.41
CA ILE A 27 -7.83 -3.14 -8.39
C ILE A 27 -6.84 -3.24 -7.22
N ASP A 28 -6.54 -4.44 -6.73
CA ASP A 28 -5.57 -4.64 -5.65
C ASP A 28 -4.18 -4.12 -6.02
N PHE A 29 -3.68 -4.46 -7.21
CA PHE A 29 -2.40 -3.94 -7.68
C PHE A 29 -2.40 -2.42 -7.85
N GLY A 30 -3.50 -1.87 -8.39
CA GLY A 30 -3.67 -0.42 -8.52
C GLY A 30 -3.62 0.28 -7.17
N ARG A 31 -4.29 -0.27 -6.16
CA ARG A 31 -4.29 0.25 -4.79
C ARG A 31 -2.91 0.16 -4.15
N ILE A 32 -2.19 -0.95 -4.31
CA ILE A 32 -0.82 -1.11 -3.81
C ILE A 32 0.10 -0.04 -4.43
N ILE A 33 0.04 0.18 -5.74
CA ILE A 33 0.86 1.20 -6.41
C ILE A 33 0.48 2.61 -5.94
N TYR A 34 -0.82 2.89 -5.82
CA TYR A 34 -1.33 4.17 -5.34
C TYR A 34 -0.82 4.49 -3.92
N GLU A 35 -0.99 3.55 -2.99
CA GLU A 35 -0.55 3.73 -1.61
C GLU A 35 0.98 3.77 -1.50
N LYS A 36 1.72 3.05 -2.36
CA LYS A 36 3.18 3.19 -2.43
C LYS A 36 3.58 4.62 -2.80
N ASN A 37 2.99 5.20 -3.85
CA ASN A 37 3.29 6.57 -4.25
C ASN A 37 2.91 7.59 -3.16
N ARG A 38 1.79 7.35 -2.48
CA ARG A 38 1.38 8.17 -1.34
C ARG A 38 2.38 8.06 -0.18
N LEU A 39 2.87 6.86 0.13
CA LEU A 39 3.88 6.61 1.16
C LEU A 39 5.23 7.26 0.82
N GLU A 40 5.62 7.25 -0.45
CA GLU A 40 6.81 7.98 -0.95
C GLU A 40 6.69 9.50 -0.71
N SER A 41 5.51 10.08 -0.96
CA SER A 41 5.25 11.49 -0.68
C SER A 41 5.33 11.81 0.81
N ILE A 42 4.69 10.98 1.64
CA ILE A 42 4.76 11.10 3.11
C ILE A 42 6.20 10.96 3.60
N SER A 43 6.98 10.04 3.02
CA SER A 43 8.37 9.85 3.37
C SER A 43 9.22 11.10 3.14
N ASN A 44 8.94 11.85 2.09
CA ASN A 44 9.65 13.10 1.81
C ASN A 44 9.24 14.20 2.80
N GLU A 45 7.96 14.30 3.14
CA GLU A 45 7.45 15.21 4.16
C GLU A 45 8.11 14.94 5.54
N VAL A 46 8.24 13.67 5.93
CA VAL A 46 8.93 13.25 7.16
C VAL A 46 10.41 13.63 7.14
N VAL A 47 11.10 13.46 6.01
CA VAL A 47 12.50 13.89 5.85
C VAL A 47 12.63 15.40 6.06
N ASP A 48 11.70 16.19 5.50
CA ASP A 48 11.71 17.65 5.65
C ASP A 48 11.44 18.09 7.10
N PHE A 49 10.55 17.40 7.82
CA PHE A 49 10.32 17.66 9.24
C PHE A 49 11.56 17.37 10.10
N ILE A 50 12.26 16.27 9.80
CA ILE A 50 13.49 15.89 10.52
C ILE A 50 14.62 16.88 10.22
N LYS A 51 14.81 17.29 8.95
CA LYS A 51 15.87 18.24 8.57
C LYS A 51 15.67 19.64 9.15
N ASN A 52 14.41 20.09 9.26
CA ASN A 52 14.11 21.42 9.78
C ASN A 52 14.09 21.48 11.32
N ASP A 53 14.40 20.37 12.00
CA ASP A 53 14.51 20.23 13.47
C ASP A 53 13.25 20.68 14.23
N LYS A 54 12.08 20.63 13.58
CA LYS A 54 10.83 21.22 14.13
C LYS A 54 10.07 20.30 15.07
N LEU A 55 10.26 18.97 15.00
CA LEU A 55 9.37 18.01 15.68
C LEU A 55 10.14 16.77 16.18
N SER A 56 9.95 16.41 17.44
CA SER A 56 10.31 15.09 17.98
C SER A 56 9.59 13.97 17.20
N THR A 57 10.20 12.79 17.08
CA THR A 57 9.65 11.63 16.34
C THR A 57 8.20 11.29 16.72
N GLU A 58 7.86 11.39 18.00
CA GLU A 58 6.49 11.17 18.51
C GLU A 58 5.45 12.17 17.96
N LYS A 59 5.84 13.43 17.73
CA LYS A 59 4.93 14.44 17.19
C LYS A 59 4.71 14.25 15.69
N ILE A 60 5.71 13.76 14.98
CA ILE A 60 5.60 13.41 13.55
C ILE A 60 4.60 12.27 13.38
N GLU A 61 4.68 11.20 14.18
CA GLU A 61 3.70 10.11 14.13
C GLU A 61 2.27 10.59 14.41
N LEU A 62 2.11 11.54 15.34
CA LEU A 62 0.80 12.08 15.71
C LEU A 62 0.20 12.98 14.62
N GLU A 63 1.02 13.80 13.95
CA GLU A 63 0.60 14.58 12.79
C GLU A 63 0.26 13.70 11.58
N LEU A 64 1.06 12.65 11.35
CA LEU A 64 0.80 11.70 10.27
C LEU A 64 -0.52 10.95 10.48
N LYS A 65 -0.79 10.46 11.70
CA LYS A 65 -2.08 9.81 12.02
C LYS A 65 -3.28 10.76 11.91
N LYS A 66 -3.07 12.06 12.13
CA LYS A 66 -4.13 13.07 12.03
C LYS A 66 -4.42 13.46 10.57
N ASN A 67 -3.38 13.60 9.75
CA ASN A 67 -3.52 13.98 8.34
C ASN A 67 -3.81 12.80 7.42
N TYR A 68 -3.42 11.59 7.83
CA TYR A 68 -3.56 10.38 7.04
C TYR A 68 -4.22 9.28 7.89
N ASP A 69 -5.46 8.94 7.54
CA ASP A 69 -6.23 7.84 8.17
C ASP A 69 -5.75 6.47 7.64
N ILE A 70 -4.49 6.14 7.90
CA ILE A 70 -3.85 4.89 7.48
C ILE A 70 -3.05 4.29 8.65
N PRO A 71 -3.02 2.95 8.80
CA PRO A 71 -2.24 2.25 9.82
C PRO A 71 -0.74 2.30 9.46
N LEU A 72 -0.15 3.49 9.61
CA LEU A 72 1.23 3.79 9.27
C LEU A 72 2.15 3.46 10.44
N ASN A 73 3.15 2.62 10.19
CA ASN A 73 4.23 2.34 11.12
C ASN A 73 5.49 3.13 10.70
N LEU A 74 6.02 3.97 11.60
CA LEU A 74 7.25 4.71 11.41
C LEU A 74 8.35 4.08 12.28
N SER A 75 9.51 3.82 11.68
CA SER A 75 10.72 3.44 12.41
C SER A 75 11.86 4.34 11.98
N VAL A 76 12.43 5.09 12.93
CA VAL A 76 13.59 5.97 12.70
C VAL A 76 14.80 5.37 13.40
N GLU A 77 15.79 4.95 12.63
CA GLU A 77 17.07 4.44 13.15
C GLU A 77 18.16 5.49 12.92
N ARG A 78 18.65 6.11 14.00
CA ARG A 78 19.76 7.06 13.94
C ARG A 78 21.08 6.32 14.17
N LYS A 79 21.93 6.28 13.15
CA LYS A 79 23.34 5.87 13.25
C LYS A 79 24.24 7.12 13.29
N GLU A 80 25.45 6.97 13.83
CA GLU A 80 26.40 8.07 14.12
C GLU A 80 26.61 9.08 12.97
N VAL A 81 26.40 8.67 11.71
CA VAL A 81 26.59 9.50 10.51
C VAL A 81 25.33 9.60 9.63
N ASN A 82 24.35 8.70 9.83
CA ASN A 82 23.19 8.57 8.95
C ASN A 82 21.89 8.37 9.76
N THR A 83 20.83 9.08 9.40
CA THR A 83 19.47 8.82 9.89
C THR A 83 18.70 8.03 8.84
N ILE A 84 18.27 6.81 9.18
CA ILE A 84 17.46 5.95 8.32
C ILE A 84 16.00 6.05 8.77
N ILE A 85 15.13 6.44 7.84
CA ILE A 85 13.69 6.52 8.03
C ILE A 85 13.08 5.35 7.29
N LYS A 86 12.28 4.53 7.98
CA LYS A 86 11.48 3.47 7.38
C LYS A 86 10.01 3.72 7.68
N LEU A 87 9.21 3.76 6.63
CA LEU A 87 7.77 3.84 6.70
C LEU A 87 7.19 2.55 6.16
N SER A 88 6.25 1.96 6.90
CA SER A 88 5.57 0.72 6.51
C SER A 88 4.06 0.92 6.61
N LEU A 89 3.32 0.40 5.62
CA LEU A 89 1.87 0.45 5.56
C LEU A 89 1.33 -0.94 5.22
N GLU A 90 0.37 -1.41 6.02
CA GLU A 90 -0.36 -2.66 5.76
C GLU A 90 -1.59 -2.39 4.91
N ILE A 91 -1.79 -3.21 3.87
CA ILE A 91 -2.91 -3.11 2.94
C ILE A 91 -3.53 -4.49 2.77
N ASP A 92 -4.78 -4.62 3.19
CA ASP A 92 -5.57 -5.83 2.96
C ASP A 92 -5.83 -6.05 1.47
N VAL A 93 -5.75 -7.31 1.05
CA VAL A 93 -6.06 -7.74 -0.32
C VAL A 93 -7.57 -7.95 -0.45
N LEU A 94 -8.20 -7.25 -1.39
CA LEU A 94 -9.65 -7.33 -1.61
C LEU A 94 -10.05 -8.61 -2.35
N THR A 95 -9.22 -9.08 -3.28
CA THR A 95 -9.52 -10.22 -4.13
C THR A 95 -9.49 -11.53 -3.35
N PRO A 96 -10.62 -12.25 -3.22
CA PRO A 96 -10.63 -13.53 -2.54
C PRO A 96 -9.70 -14.55 -3.22
N GLY A 97 -8.88 -15.23 -2.42
CA GLY A 97 -7.94 -16.24 -2.90
C GLY A 97 -6.62 -15.68 -3.47
N LEU A 98 -6.49 -14.36 -3.64
CA LEU A 98 -5.23 -13.75 -4.08
C LEU A 98 -4.13 -13.83 -3.00
N GLY A 99 -4.52 -13.97 -1.74
CA GLY A 99 -3.65 -14.28 -0.60
C GLY A 99 -2.78 -15.54 -0.77
N ILE A 100 -3.11 -16.42 -1.72
CA ILE A 100 -2.30 -17.60 -2.07
C ILE A 100 -1.06 -17.20 -2.88
N ALA A 101 -1.16 -16.16 -3.71
CA ALA A 101 -0.08 -15.69 -4.58
C ALA A 101 0.74 -14.57 -3.93
N ILE A 102 0.10 -13.73 -3.12
CA ILE A 102 0.70 -12.54 -2.48
C ILE A 102 0.32 -12.55 -1.00
N PRO A 103 1.21 -12.11 -0.08
CA PRO A 103 0.84 -11.97 1.34
C PRO A 103 -0.36 -11.06 1.54
N ASP A 104 -1.25 -11.45 2.45
CA ASP A 104 -2.42 -10.69 2.87
C ASP A 104 -2.44 -10.60 4.41
N PRO A 105 -2.26 -9.41 5.02
CA PRO A 105 -2.11 -8.11 4.37
C PRO A 105 -0.78 -7.95 3.63
N TYR A 106 -0.79 -7.16 2.56
CA TYR A 106 0.42 -6.79 1.82
C TYR A 106 1.11 -5.61 2.50
N ILE A 107 2.40 -5.74 2.81
CA ILE A 107 3.19 -4.70 3.47
C ILE A 107 3.93 -3.87 2.42
N ILE A 108 3.64 -2.57 2.37
CA ILE A 108 4.40 -1.61 1.58
C ILE A 108 5.43 -0.94 2.48
N GLU A 109 6.70 -1.02 2.08
CA GLU A 109 7.81 -0.37 2.77
C GLU A 109 8.49 0.69 1.89
N VAL A 110 8.79 1.84 2.48
CA VAL A 110 9.61 2.90 1.89
C VAL A 110 10.70 3.28 2.88
N SER A 111 11.96 3.27 2.42
CA SER A 111 13.11 3.65 3.23
C SER A 111 13.84 4.85 2.63
N ARG A 112 14.27 5.77 3.49
CA ARG A 112 15.11 6.94 3.15
C ARG A 112 16.32 7.01 4.06
N VAL A 113 17.46 7.38 3.49
CA VAL A 113 18.70 7.62 4.22
C VAL A 113 19.01 9.11 4.14
N ILE A 114 19.14 9.75 5.29
CA ILE A 114 19.61 11.13 5.43
C ILE A 114 21.05 11.08 5.95
N HIS A 115 21.97 11.68 5.21
CA HIS A 115 23.34 11.90 5.68
C HIS A 115 23.33 13.13 6.61
N SER A 116 23.86 12.99 7.82
CA SER A 116 24.14 14.14 8.68
C SER A 116 25.51 14.67 8.30
N GLU A 117 25.57 15.86 7.72
CA GLU A 117 26.82 16.63 7.65
C GLU A 117 27.27 17.08 9.05
#